data_AF-A0A521G807-F1
#
_entry.id   AF-A0A521G807-F1
#
_cell.length_a   1.000
_cell.length_b   1.000
_cell.length_c   1.000
_cell.angle_alpha   90.00
_cell.angle_beta   90.00
_cell.angle_gamma   90.00
#
_symmetry.space_group_name_H-M   'P 1'
#
loop_
_entity.id
_entity.type
_entity.pdbx_description
1 polymer ?
#
loop_
_entity_poly.entity_id
_entity_poly.type
_entity_poly.pdbx_seq_one_letter_code
_entity_poly.pdbx_strand_id
1 'polypeptide(L)'
;MTTLEKSFVTCTIKYLEKTFKLQEQNALPSLNAWLAIEAPISDFERQALLHYQQVLQFNYRDWYETELDSHFIGPIFALVNFSTPLFNHFEERELSAVVDDIRLYGRPDGLIASGRRDPEAPYFAFQEYKRNIDPNGDPAGQCLAAMLVGQTLGDDPMQPLYGCFVVGDRWQFMALEGRHYAISPGFLATSDDLFAIFRILKVLKQLVAERVGAV
;
A
#
# COMPACT_ATOMS: atom_id res chain seq x y z
N MET A 1 -25.68 -16.80 15.21
CA MET A 1 -25.45 -15.34 15.32
C MET A 1 -24.93 -14.88 13.97
N THR A 2 -25.51 -13.83 13.39
CA THR A 2 -25.08 -13.30 12.10
C THR A 2 -23.78 -12.52 12.31
N THR A 3 -22.69 -12.93 11.67
CA THR A 3 -21.42 -12.18 11.70
C THR A 3 -21.66 -10.82 11.05
N LEU A 4 -21.27 -9.74 11.73
CA LEU A 4 -21.29 -8.40 11.14
C LEU A 4 -20.24 -8.34 10.05
N GLU A 5 -20.58 -7.81 8.89
CA GLU A 5 -19.64 -7.69 7.76
C GLU A 5 -19.50 -6.23 7.32
N LYS A 6 -18.30 -5.86 6.87
CA LYS A 6 -17.98 -4.51 6.41
C LYS A 6 -17.00 -4.57 5.24
N SER A 7 -17.39 -3.97 4.12
CA SER A 7 -16.54 -3.87 2.93
C SER A 7 -15.49 -2.77 3.08
N PHE A 8 -14.27 -3.02 2.61
CA PHE A 8 -13.16 -2.05 2.58
C PHE A 8 -13.58 -0.73 1.97
N VAL A 9 -14.28 -0.75 0.82
CA VAL A 9 -14.74 0.46 0.11
C VAL A 9 -15.55 1.39 1.03
N THR A 10 -16.27 0.84 1.99
CA THR A 10 -17.10 1.60 2.93
C THR A 10 -16.42 1.93 4.26
N CYS A 11 -15.15 1.56 4.42
CA CYS A 11 -14.36 1.85 5.60
C CYS A 11 -13.82 3.28 5.53
N THR A 12 -13.89 3.96 6.68
CA THR A 12 -13.26 5.25 6.89
C THR A 12 -12.33 5.13 8.09
N ILE A 13 -11.32 6.00 8.19
CA ILE A 13 -10.42 6.06 9.36
C ILE A 13 -11.25 6.16 10.65
N LYS A 14 -12.22 7.08 10.69
CA LYS A 14 -13.10 7.27 11.84
C LYS A 14 -13.86 6.00 12.24
N TYR A 15 -14.34 5.23 11.26
CA TYR A 15 -15.01 3.96 11.54
C TYR A 15 -14.03 2.95 12.15
N LEU A 16 -12.83 2.81 11.57
CA LEU A 16 -11.83 1.85 12.02
C LEU A 16 -11.30 2.17 13.41
N GLU A 17 -10.98 3.44 13.68
CA GLU A 17 -10.56 3.90 15.01
C GLU A 17 -11.61 3.61 16.08
N LYS A 18 -12.88 3.95 15.80
CA LYS A 18 -13.96 3.73 16.76
C LYS A 18 -14.25 2.24 16.99
N THR A 19 -14.20 1.43 15.95
CA THR A 19 -14.65 0.04 15.98
C THR A 19 -13.56 -0.89 16.49
N PHE A 20 -12.34 -0.74 15.97
CA PHE A 20 -11.21 -1.62 16.23
C PHE A 20 -10.18 -1.00 17.20
N LYS A 21 -10.52 0.14 17.80
CA LYS A 21 -9.69 0.89 18.76
C LYS A 21 -8.31 1.23 18.20
N LEU A 22 -8.25 1.50 16.88
CA LEU A 22 -7.03 1.97 16.24
C LEU A 22 -6.71 3.39 16.71
N GLN A 23 -5.41 3.69 16.80
CA GLN A 23 -4.91 4.99 17.23
C GLN A 23 -3.86 5.49 16.25
N GLU A 24 -4.13 6.64 15.65
CA GLU A 24 -3.11 7.35 14.86
C GLU A 24 -1.98 7.83 15.79
N GLN A 25 -0.74 7.61 15.35
CA GLN A 25 0.47 8.12 15.98
C GLN A 25 1.12 9.12 15.04
N ASN A 26 1.68 10.19 15.61
CA ASN A 26 2.47 11.17 14.84
C ASN A 26 3.72 10.53 14.21
N ALA A 27 4.22 9.44 14.80
CA ALA A 27 5.37 8.71 14.31
C ALA A 27 5.31 7.25 14.77
N LEU A 28 5.68 6.33 13.88
CA LEU A 28 6.00 4.94 14.21
C LEU A 28 7.46 4.65 13.84
N PRO A 29 8.24 3.97 14.69
CA PRO A 29 9.62 3.61 14.38
C PRO A 29 9.77 2.83 13.07
N SER A 30 8.88 1.89 12.77
CA SER A 30 8.91 1.13 11.52
C SER A 30 8.68 1.98 10.28
N LEU A 31 7.70 2.90 10.32
CA LEU A 31 7.44 3.82 9.22
C LEU A 31 8.66 4.73 9.00
N ASN A 32 9.17 5.33 10.07
CA ASN A 32 10.32 6.23 9.97
C ASN A 32 11.58 5.51 9.47
N ALA A 33 11.84 4.29 9.96
CA ALA A 33 12.96 3.48 9.50
C ALA A 33 12.82 3.15 8.01
N TRP A 34 11.66 2.64 7.59
CA TRP A 34 11.39 2.32 6.18
C TRP A 34 11.56 3.54 5.27
N LEU A 35 11.02 4.70 5.66
CA LEU A 35 11.15 5.93 4.90
C LEU A 35 12.60 6.45 4.86
N ALA A 36 13.43 6.17 5.86
CA ALA A 36 14.80 6.70 5.96
C ALA A 36 15.89 5.81 5.34
N ILE A 37 15.64 4.53 5.08
CA ILE A 37 16.67 3.62 4.54
C ILE A 37 17.04 4.04 3.11
N GLU A 38 18.32 4.28 2.88
CA GLU A 38 18.83 4.59 1.55
C GLU A 38 18.95 3.32 0.69
N ALA A 39 18.60 3.43 -0.59
CA ALA A 39 18.80 2.38 -1.57
C ALA A 39 19.26 2.98 -2.90
N PRO A 40 20.25 2.36 -3.59
CA PRO A 40 20.76 2.90 -4.83
C PRO A 40 19.70 2.82 -5.93
N ILE A 41 19.60 3.89 -6.72
CA ILE A 41 18.84 3.92 -7.97
C ILE A 41 19.85 3.88 -9.11
N SER A 42 19.83 2.80 -9.87
CA SER A 42 20.68 2.60 -11.05
C SER A 42 20.35 3.58 -12.16
N ASP A 43 21.25 3.74 -13.12
CA ASP A 43 21.04 4.61 -14.28
C ASP A 43 19.82 4.18 -15.10
N PHE A 44 19.60 2.88 -15.25
CA PHE A 44 18.42 2.34 -15.92
C PHE A 44 17.13 2.72 -15.20
N GLU A 45 17.06 2.50 -13.87
CA GLU A 45 15.90 2.88 -13.07
C GLU A 45 15.66 4.39 -13.14
N ARG A 46 16.72 5.20 -13.03
CA ARG A 46 16.63 6.65 -13.13
C ARG A 46 16.05 7.10 -14.46
N GLN A 47 16.53 6.54 -15.58
CA GLN A 47 16.01 6.87 -16.91
C GLN A 47 14.54 6.46 -17.08
N ALA A 48 14.17 5.27 -16.58
CA ALA A 48 12.79 4.81 -16.61
C ALA A 48 11.86 5.71 -15.77
N LEU A 49 12.28 6.08 -14.56
CA LEU A 49 11.52 6.99 -13.69
C LEU A 49 11.31 8.35 -14.36
N LEU A 50 12.35 8.94 -14.93
CA LEU A 50 12.23 10.22 -15.65
C LEU A 50 11.28 10.12 -16.85
N HIS A 51 11.30 9.00 -17.58
CA HIS A 51 10.36 8.75 -18.65
C HIS A 51 8.91 8.71 -18.14
N TYR A 52 8.61 7.89 -17.12
CA TYR A 52 7.26 7.78 -16.55
C TYR A 52 6.79 9.09 -15.92
N GLN A 53 7.70 9.86 -15.31
CA GLN A 53 7.39 11.18 -14.79
C GLN A 53 6.94 12.15 -15.88
N GLN A 54 7.63 12.18 -17.02
CA GLN A 54 7.25 13.03 -18.15
C GLN A 54 5.86 12.66 -18.68
N VAL A 55 5.56 11.36 -18.77
CA VAL A 55 4.23 10.88 -19.16
C VAL A 55 3.18 11.31 -18.14
N LEU A 56 3.44 11.15 -16.84
CA LEU A 56 2.53 11.58 -15.78
C LEU A 56 2.30 13.10 -15.82
N GLN A 57 3.36 13.91 -15.84
CA GLN A 57 3.25 15.37 -15.87
C GLN A 57 2.43 15.88 -17.06
N PHE A 58 2.50 15.20 -18.20
CA PHE A 58 1.71 15.55 -19.38
C PHE A 58 0.22 15.21 -19.21
N ASN A 59 -0.11 14.09 -18.56
CA ASN A 59 -1.48 13.54 -18.58
C ASN A 59 -2.25 13.58 -17.25
N TYR A 60 -1.60 13.85 -16.11
CA TYR A 60 -2.19 13.58 -14.78
C TYR A 60 -3.52 14.33 -14.49
N ARG A 61 -3.82 15.39 -15.23
CA ARG A 61 -5.08 16.15 -15.10
C ARG A 61 -6.24 15.54 -15.88
N ASP A 62 -5.94 14.74 -16.90
CA ASP A 62 -6.90 14.24 -17.88
C ASP A 62 -7.13 12.73 -17.75
N TRP A 63 -6.16 12.00 -17.19
CA TRP A 63 -6.28 10.56 -17.00
C TRP A 63 -7.42 10.18 -16.05
N TYR A 64 -8.17 9.16 -16.48
CA TYR A 64 -8.96 8.34 -15.57
C TYR A 64 -8.04 7.41 -14.76
N GLU A 65 -8.59 6.85 -13.69
CA GLU A 65 -7.84 6.00 -12.73
C GLU A 65 -7.16 4.81 -13.41
N THR A 66 -7.84 4.14 -14.35
CA THR A 66 -7.24 3.01 -15.09
C THR A 66 -6.05 3.42 -15.95
N GLU A 67 -6.01 4.67 -16.42
CA GLU A 67 -4.90 5.20 -17.20
C GLU A 67 -3.73 5.59 -16.29
N LEU A 68 -4.01 6.22 -15.14
CA LEU A 68 -3.01 6.49 -14.12
C LEU A 68 -2.35 5.19 -13.61
N ASP A 69 -3.16 4.16 -13.35
CA ASP A 69 -2.68 2.87 -12.92
C ASP A 69 -1.79 2.21 -14.00
N SER A 70 -2.34 2.00 -15.20
CA SER A 70 -1.64 1.26 -16.25
C SER A 70 -0.43 1.98 -16.86
N HIS A 71 -0.40 3.31 -16.86
CA HIS A 71 0.68 4.09 -17.47
C HIS A 71 1.70 4.64 -16.48
N PHE A 72 1.39 4.65 -15.18
CA PHE A 72 2.31 5.16 -14.16
C PHE A 72 2.48 4.22 -12.97
N ILE A 73 1.42 3.94 -12.21
CA ILE A 73 1.54 3.14 -10.96
C ILE A 73 2.06 1.74 -11.27
N GLY A 74 1.39 0.99 -12.16
CA GLY A 74 1.79 -0.35 -12.59
C GLY A 74 3.23 -0.41 -13.09
N PRO A 75 3.68 0.49 -14.00
CA PRO A 75 5.09 0.57 -14.40
C PRO A 75 6.09 0.81 -13.26
N ILE A 76 5.75 1.63 -12.25
CA ILE A 76 6.59 1.82 -11.05
C ILE A 76 6.70 0.51 -10.26
N PHE A 77 5.60 -0.19 -10.00
CA PHE A 77 5.60 -1.48 -9.31
C PHE A 77 6.36 -2.57 -10.11
N ALA A 78 6.19 -2.60 -11.44
CA ALA A 78 6.90 -3.50 -12.33
C ALA A 78 8.42 -3.26 -12.31
N LEU A 79 8.85 -1.99 -12.25
CA LEU A 79 10.26 -1.61 -12.17
C LEU A 79 10.92 -2.06 -10.85
N VAL A 80 10.18 -1.99 -9.73
CA VAL A 80 10.66 -2.52 -8.43
C VAL A 80 10.73 -4.06 -8.44
N ASN A 81 9.80 -4.70 -9.16
CA ASN A 81 9.70 -6.14 -9.37
C ASN A 81 9.61 -6.94 -8.06
N PHE A 82 8.43 -7.04 -7.47
CA PHE A 82 8.20 -7.82 -6.24
C PHE A 82 8.05 -9.34 -6.46
N SER A 83 8.18 -9.85 -7.69
CA SER A 83 7.92 -11.25 -8.00
C SER A 83 9.09 -12.17 -7.63
N THR A 84 8.89 -13.01 -6.61
CA THR A 84 9.85 -14.03 -6.16
C THR A 84 9.14 -15.37 -5.92
N PRO A 85 9.87 -16.47 -5.66
CA PRO A 85 9.25 -17.72 -5.22
C PRO A 85 8.54 -17.64 -3.86
N LEU A 86 8.87 -16.64 -3.01
CA LEU A 86 8.41 -16.55 -1.63
C LEU A 86 7.32 -15.48 -1.42
N PHE A 87 7.32 -14.42 -2.23
CA PHE A 87 6.31 -13.36 -2.22
C PHE A 87 6.13 -12.78 -3.62
N ASN A 88 4.98 -12.16 -3.87
CA ASN A 88 4.64 -11.58 -5.17
C ASN A 88 3.78 -10.31 -5.04
N HIS A 89 3.67 -9.56 -6.13
CA HIS A 89 2.67 -8.50 -6.30
C HIS A 89 1.36 -9.10 -6.81
N PHE A 90 0.25 -8.75 -6.17
CA PHE A 90 -1.09 -9.18 -6.54
C PHE A 90 -2.02 -7.99 -6.64
N GLU A 91 -2.78 -7.92 -7.72
CA GLU A 91 -3.75 -6.85 -7.97
C GLU A 91 -5.17 -7.42 -7.95
N GLU A 92 -6.11 -6.63 -7.41
CA GLU A 92 -7.56 -6.88 -7.45
C GLU A 92 -7.97 -8.28 -6.90
N ARG A 93 -7.20 -8.80 -5.93
CA ARG A 93 -7.45 -10.08 -5.26
C ARG A 93 -8.30 -9.90 -4.03
N GLU A 94 -9.20 -10.86 -3.79
CA GLU A 94 -10.06 -10.85 -2.61
C GLU A 94 -9.23 -11.07 -1.34
N LEU A 95 -9.49 -10.24 -0.34
CA LEU A 95 -8.88 -10.32 0.97
C LEU A 95 -9.98 -10.18 2.03
N SER A 96 -10.02 -11.08 3.01
CA SER A 96 -10.96 -10.96 4.12
C SER A 96 -10.47 -11.67 5.38
N ALA A 97 -10.85 -11.14 6.54
CA ALA A 97 -10.67 -11.79 7.84
C ALA A 97 -11.72 -11.28 8.84
N VAL A 98 -11.93 -12.04 9.92
CA VAL A 98 -12.73 -11.59 11.06
C VAL A 98 -11.81 -10.89 12.05
N VAL A 99 -12.05 -9.59 12.26
CA VAL A 99 -11.32 -8.76 13.23
C VAL A 99 -12.31 -8.35 14.31
N ASP A 100 -12.04 -8.66 15.58
CA ASP A 100 -12.91 -8.33 16.72
C ASP A 100 -14.41 -8.60 16.44
N ASP A 101 -14.72 -9.81 15.93
CA ASP A 101 -16.06 -10.30 15.55
C ASP A 101 -16.72 -9.69 14.30
N ILE A 102 -16.01 -8.82 13.57
CA ILE A 102 -16.49 -8.21 12.33
C ILE A 102 -15.66 -8.74 11.16
N ARG A 103 -16.33 -9.31 10.16
CA ARG A 103 -15.67 -9.65 8.90
C ARG A 103 -15.39 -8.40 8.11
N LEU A 104 -14.12 -8.04 7.97
CA LEU A 104 -13.66 -7.06 7.01
C LEU A 104 -13.32 -7.77 5.70
N TYR A 105 -13.74 -7.23 4.56
CA TYR A 105 -13.49 -7.84 3.25
C TYR A 105 -13.42 -6.83 2.11
N GLY A 106 -12.72 -7.18 1.03
CA GLY A 106 -12.69 -6.37 -0.19
C GLY A 106 -11.58 -6.80 -1.14
N ARG A 107 -11.34 -5.95 -2.14
CA ARG A 107 -10.26 -6.11 -3.13
C ARG A 107 -9.42 -4.82 -3.09
N PRO A 108 -8.28 -4.80 -2.39
CA PRO A 108 -7.35 -3.70 -2.51
C PRO A 108 -6.76 -3.67 -3.93
N ASP A 109 -6.36 -2.49 -4.39
CA ASP A 109 -5.82 -2.33 -5.74
C ASP A 109 -4.51 -3.11 -5.91
N GLY A 110 -3.68 -3.18 -4.85
CA GLY A 110 -2.47 -3.98 -4.83
C GLY A 110 -2.12 -4.57 -3.45
N LEU A 111 -1.40 -5.69 -3.47
CA LEU A 111 -0.85 -6.39 -2.31
C LEU A 111 0.56 -6.86 -2.62
N ILE A 112 1.50 -6.70 -1.69
CA ILE A 112 2.69 -7.56 -1.63
C ILE A 112 2.43 -8.60 -0.56
N ALA A 113 2.39 -9.87 -0.94
CA ALA A 113 2.00 -10.96 -0.04
C ALA A 113 2.83 -12.21 -0.29
N SER A 114 2.89 -13.11 0.69
CA SER A 114 3.37 -14.47 0.46
C SER A 114 2.47 -15.23 -0.51
N GLY A 115 3.01 -16.34 -1.03
CA GLY A 115 2.33 -17.16 -2.03
C GLY A 115 2.77 -16.82 -3.45
N ARG A 116 2.68 -17.81 -4.35
CA ARG A 116 3.12 -17.67 -5.75
C ARG A 116 1.97 -17.39 -6.72
N ARG A 117 0.84 -18.06 -6.51
CA ARG A 117 -0.33 -18.02 -7.41
C ARG A 117 -1.46 -17.17 -6.86
N ASP A 118 -1.67 -17.30 -5.56
CA ASP A 118 -2.69 -16.60 -4.79
C ASP A 118 -2.00 -15.92 -3.59
N PRO A 119 -2.49 -14.74 -3.16
CA PRO A 119 -1.96 -14.08 -1.97
C PRO A 119 -2.38 -14.85 -0.72
N GLU A 120 -1.43 -15.09 0.17
CA GLU A 120 -1.68 -15.72 1.48
C GLU A 120 -1.63 -14.67 2.59
N ALA A 121 -0.43 -14.32 3.09
CA ALA A 121 -0.24 -13.33 4.14
C ALA A 121 0.31 -12.02 3.53
N PRO A 122 -0.45 -10.91 3.57
CA PRO A 122 0.06 -9.62 3.13
C PRO A 122 1.19 -9.09 3.99
N TYR A 123 2.11 -8.37 3.35
CA TYR A 123 3.15 -7.54 3.96
C TYR A 123 2.94 -6.04 3.67
N PHE A 124 2.23 -5.76 2.57
CA PHE A 124 1.91 -4.42 2.10
C PHE A 124 0.54 -4.38 1.43
N ALA A 125 -0.22 -3.31 1.67
CA ALA A 125 -1.47 -3.01 0.97
C ALA A 125 -1.38 -1.69 0.21
N PHE A 126 -1.97 -1.65 -0.98
CA PHE A 126 -2.00 -0.49 -1.86
C PHE A 126 -3.44 -0.10 -2.21
N GLN A 127 -3.73 1.20 -2.14
CA GLN A 127 -5.03 1.76 -2.51
C GLN A 127 -4.87 3.03 -3.34
N GLU A 128 -5.38 3.02 -4.56
CA GLU A 128 -5.58 4.21 -5.38
C GLU A 128 -6.92 4.84 -5.04
N TYR A 129 -6.95 6.17 -4.87
CA TYR A 129 -8.17 6.91 -4.70
C TYR A 129 -8.86 7.14 -6.04
N LYS A 130 -10.01 6.49 -6.15
CA LYS A 130 -10.82 6.48 -7.36
C LYS A 130 -11.95 7.49 -7.30
N ARG A 131 -11.65 8.81 -7.45
CA ARG A 131 -12.63 9.91 -7.29
C ARG A 131 -13.86 9.77 -8.18
N ASN A 132 -13.71 9.24 -9.39
CA ASN A 132 -14.83 9.14 -10.35
C ASN A 132 -15.77 7.97 -10.00
N ILE A 133 -15.25 6.95 -9.29
CA ILE A 133 -15.98 5.75 -8.91
C ILE A 133 -16.54 5.89 -7.48
N ASP A 134 -15.73 6.39 -6.55
CA ASP A 134 -16.09 6.60 -5.15
C ASP A 134 -15.71 8.02 -4.68
N PRO A 135 -16.50 9.03 -5.06
CA PRO A 135 -16.19 10.43 -4.73
C PRO A 135 -16.24 10.72 -3.22
N ASN A 136 -16.85 9.85 -2.42
CA ASN A 136 -16.91 9.97 -0.96
C ASN A 136 -16.04 8.93 -0.25
N GLY A 137 -15.20 8.20 -1.00
CA GLY A 137 -14.29 7.20 -0.48
C GLY A 137 -13.23 7.81 0.42
N ASP A 138 -12.78 7.01 1.38
CA ASP A 138 -11.66 7.34 2.26
C ASP A 138 -10.50 6.40 1.91
N PRO A 139 -9.59 6.78 0.99
CA PRO A 139 -8.53 5.89 0.51
C PRO A 139 -7.58 5.45 1.63
N ALA A 140 -7.35 6.32 2.63
CA ALA A 140 -6.58 5.97 3.82
C ALA A 140 -7.33 4.94 4.68
N GLY A 141 -8.64 5.12 4.88
CA GLY A 141 -9.50 4.16 5.58
C GLY A 141 -9.62 2.82 4.86
N GLN A 142 -9.73 2.82 3.54
CA GLN A 142 -9.76 1.63 2.69
C GLN A 142 -8.43 0.87 2.79
N CYS A 143 -7.30 1.56 2.64
CA CYS A 143 -5.96 1.00 2.83
C CYS A 143 -5.79 0.43 4.24
N LEU A 144 -6.15 1.19 5.28
CA LEU A 144 -6.02 0.74 6.68
C LEU A 144 -6.90 -0.47 6.99
N ALA A 145 -8.07 -0.61 6.36
CA ALA A 145 -8.91 -1.79 6.50
C ALA A 145 -8.25 -3.04 5.90
N ALA A 146 -7.71 -2.92 4.69
CA ALA A 146 -6.93 -3.98 4.06
C ALA A 146 -5.69 -4.32 4.91
N MET A 147 -5.05 -3.30 5.49
CA MET A 147 -3.92 -3.49 6.39
C MET A 147 -4.31 -4.25 7.67
N LEU A 148 -5.43 -3.91 8.29
CA LEU A 148 -5.88 -4.60 9.50
C LEU A 148 -6.22 -6.08 9.22
N VAL A 149 -6.79 -6.37 8.05
CA VAL A 149 -7.00 -7.76 7.59
C VAL A 149 -5.67 -8.45 7.35
N GLY A 150 -4.71 -7.80 6.67
CA GLY A 150 -3.38 -8.35 6.43
C GLY A 150 -2.65 -8.70 7.73
N GLN A 151 -2.68 -7.82 8.73
CA GLN A 151 -2.13 -8.09 10.06
C GLN A 151 -2.80 -9.30 10.73
N THR A 152 -4.12 -9.46 10.55
CA THR A 152 -4.88 -10.58 11.15
C THR A 152 -4.57 -11.91 10.49
N LEU A 153 -4.23 -11.90 9.19
CA LEU A 153 -3.82 -13.09 8.44
C LEU A 153 -2.34 -13.45 8.67
N GLY A 154 -1.52 -12.52 9.16
CA GLY A 154 -0.13 -12.75 9.52
C GLY A 154 0.03 -13.44 10.89
N ASP A 155 1.23 -13.97 11.13
CA ASP A 155 1.53 -14.74 12.35
C ASP A 155 1.80 -13.90 13.61
N ASP A 156 2.23 -12.64 13.43
CA ASP A 156 2.61 -11.75 14.53
C ASP A 156 2.02 -10.34 14.33
N PRO A 157 1.05 -9.91 15.16
CA PRO A 157 0.45 -8.59 15.05
C PRO A 157 1.39 -7.44 15.42
N MET A 158 2.55 -7.71 16.03
CA MET A 158 3.57 -6.72 16.32
C MET A 158 4.54 -6.52 15.14
N GLN A 159 4.50 -7.40 14.13
CA GLN A 159 5.23 -7.14 12.89
C GLN A 159 4.52 -6.04 12.10
N PRO A 160 5.24 -5.00 11.65
CA PRO A 160 4.61 -3.92 10.92
C PRO A 160 4.00 -4.46 9.63
N LEU A 161 2.74 -4.08 9.41
CA LEU A 161 2.17 -4.13 8.08
C LEU A 161 2.30 -2.75 7.44
N TYR A 162 2.89 -2.72 6.25
CA TYR A 162 3.07 -1.49 5.50
C TYR A 162 1.87 -1.23 4.59
N GLY A 163 1.70 0.02 4.18
CA GLY A 163 0.69 0.37 3.20
C GLY A 163 1.03 1.64 2.45
N CYS A 164 0.30 1.89 1.37
CA CYS A 164 0.36 3.13 0.65
C CYS A 164 -1.00 3.44 0.03
N PHE A 165 -1.39 4.70 0.07
CA PHE A 165 -2.50 5.18 -0.73
C PHE A 165 -2.09 6.36 -1.61
N VAL A 166 -2.71 6.46 -2.77
CA VAL A 166 -2.41 7.45 -3.80
C VAL A 166 -3.65 8.27 -4.12
N VAL A 167 -3.49 9.59 -4.17
CA VAL A 167 -4.53 10.53 -4.62
C VAL A 167 -3.95 11.34 -5.77
N GLY A 168 -4.28 10.95 -7.01
CA GLY A 168 -3.66 11.53 -8.20
C GLY A 168 -2.16 11.26 -8.23
N ASP A 169 -1.34 12.31 -8.16
CA ASP A 169 0.13 12.19 -8.12
C ASP A 169 0.72 12.18 -6.71
N ARG A 170 -0.11 12.29 -5.67
CA ARG A 170 0.32 12.34 -4.27
C ARG A 170 0.28 10.96 -3.63
N TRP A 171 1.43 10.49 -3.17
CA TRP A 171 1.63 9.20 -2.50
C TRP A 171 1.81 9.42 -1.01
N GLN A 172 1.13 8.61 -0.19
CA GLN A 172 1.31 8.59 1.27
C GLN A 172 1.51 7.16 1.74
N PHE A 173 2.48 6.96 2.60
CA PHE A 173 2.87 5.65 3.12
C PHE A 173 2.37 5.48 4.55
N MET A 174 2.06 4.25 4.92
CA MET A 174 1.48 3.89 6.21
C MET A 174 2.24 2.72 6.82
N ALA A 175 2.26 2.67 8.16
CA ALA A 175 2.58 1.45 8.90
C ALA A 175 1.50 1.21 9.95
N LEU A 176 1.20 -0.06 10.21
CA LEU A 176 0.30 -0.53 11.26
C LEU A 176 1.04 -1.56 12.12
N GLU A 177 1.04 -1.34 13.43
CA GLU A 177 1.61 -2.23 14.45
C GLU A 177 0.63 -2.39 15.61
N GLY A 178 0.12 -3.61 15.80
CA GLY A 178 -0.90 -3.89 16.80
C GLY A 178 -2.20 -3.11 16.52
N ARG A 179 -2.40 -2.01 17.25
CA ARG A 179 -3.55 -1.08 17.08
C ARG A 179 -3.10 0.36 16.83
N HIS A 180 -1.82 0.58 16.55
CA HIS A 180 -1.26 1.90 16.27
C HIS A 180 -0.92 1.99 14.80
N TYR A 181 -1.28 3.08 14.15
CA TYR A 181 -0.88 3.34 12.77
C TYR A 181 -0.31 4.75 12.65
N ALA A 182 0.50 4.98 11.62
CA ALA A 182 0.99 6.31 11.27
C ALA A 182 0.92 6.49 9.75
N ILE A 183 0.79 7.75 9.32
CA ILE A 183 0.75 8.14 7.91
C ILE A 183 1.88 9.14 7.66
N SER A 184 2.62 8.93 6.57
CA SER A 184 3.67 9.86 6.15
C SER A 184 3.08 11.16 5.61
N PRO A 185 3.90 12.23 5.52
CA PRO A 185 3.65 13.33 4.59
C PRO A 185 3.46 12.82 3.15
N GLY A 186 2.84 13.64 2.31
CA GLY A 186 2.66 13.34 0.90
C GLY A 186 3.93 13.54 0.08
N PHE A 187 4.22 12.59 -0.80
CA PHE A 187 5.28 12.64 -1.81
C PHE A 187 4.65 12.87 -3.18
N LEU A 188 5.15 13.84 -3.96
CA LEU A 188 4.58 14.16 -5.27
C LEU A 188 5.34 13.46 -6.40
N ALA A 189 4.68 12.53 -7.09
CA ALA A 189 5.28 11.80 -8.22
C ALA A 189 5.66 12.72 -9.40
N THR A 190 5.08 13.91 -9.48
CA THR A 190 5.41 14.94 -10.48
C THR A 190 6.63 15.80 -10.09
N SER A 191 7.21 15.61 -8.90
CA SER A 191 8.40 16.30 -8.39
C SER A 191 9.60 15.35 -8.24
N ASP A 192 10.73 15.84 -7.72
CA ASP A 192 11.87 14.99 -7.36
C ASP A 192 11.54 13.93 -6.29
N ASP A 193 10.40 14.04 -5.60
CA ASP A 193 9.92 13.02 -4.66
C ASP A 193 9.67 11.66 -5.34
N LEU A 194 9.55 11.61 -6.67
CA LEU A 194 9.47 10.35 -7.41
C LEU A 194 10.62 9.39 -7.06
N PHE A 195 11.84 9.92 -6.91
CA PHE A 195 12.99 9.08 -6.55
C PHE A 195 12.85 8.56 -5.11
N ALA A 196 12.26 9.34 -4.21
CA ALA A 196 11.95 8.90 -2.86
C ALA A 196 10.86 7.82 -2.87
N ILE A 197 9.77 8.00 -3.63
CA ILE A 197 8.69 7.00 -3.80
C ILE A 197 9.28 5.67 -4.27
N PHE A 198 10.06 5.70 -5.36
CA PHE A 198 10.67 4.48 -5.90
C PHE A 198 11.63 3.83 -4.92
N ARG A 199 12.48 4.61 -4.25
CA ARG A 199 13.38 4.12 -3.20
C ARG A 199 12.60 3.44 -2.07
N ILE A 200 11.53 4.06 -1.58
CA ILE A 200 10.68 3.52 -0.50
C ILE A 200 10.12 2.15 -0.90
N LEU A 201 9.58 2.01 -2.11
CA LEU A 201 9.09 0.72 -2.62
C LEU A 201 10.23 -0.31 -2.80
N LYS A 202 11.40 0.13 -3.23
CA LYS A 202 12.58 -0.74 -3.36
C LYS A 202 13.08 -1.24 -2.00
N VAL A 203 13.07 -0.39 -0.97
CA VAL A 203 13.37 -0.78 0.41
C VAL A 203 12.29 -1.71 0.95
N LEU A 204 11.01 -1.47 0.65
CA LEU A 204 9.93 -2.39 1.04
C LEU A 204 10.21 -3.81 0.55
N LYS A 205 10.66 -3.95 -0.71
CA LYS A 205 11.05 -5.25 -1.26
C LYS A 205 12.18 -5.91 -0.45
N GLN A 206 13.17 -5.15 0.00
CA GLN A 206 14.25 -5.65 0.85
C GLN A 206 13.73 -6.11 2.22
N LEU A 207 12.91 -5.28 2.88
CA LEU A 207 12.32 -5.62 4.18
C LEU A 207 11.46 -6.90 4.11
N VAL A 208 10.66 -7.04 3.03
CA VAL A 208 9.87 -8.26 2.80
C VAL A 208 10.78 -9.46 2.53
N ALA A 209 11.82 -9.30 1.71
CA ALA A 209 12.78 -10.36 1.44
C ALA A 209 13.49 -10.85 2.71
N GLU A 210 13.93 -9.93 3.57
CA GLU A 210 14.55 -10.26 4.87
C GLU A 210 13.57 -11.01 5.76
N ARG A 211 12.31 -10.54 5.84
CA ARG A 211 11.25 -11.17 6.65
C ARG A 211 10.99 -12.62 6.24
N VAL A 212 11.07 -12.96 4.96
CA VAL A 212 10.80 -14.31 4.45
C VAL A 212 12.05 -15.16 4.23
N GLY A 213 13.24 -14.66 4.60
CA GLY A 213 14.51 -15.38 4.41
C GLY A 213 14.93 -15.53 2.94
N ALA A 214 14.59 -14.56 2.08
CA ALA A 214 14.96 -14.51 0.67
C ALA A 214 16.29 -13.81 0.38
N VAL A 215 17.10 -13.54 1.42
CA VAL A 215 18.36 -12.77 1.37
C VAL A 215 19.57 -13.67 1.58
#